data_AF-A0A3B8ZAB6-F1
#
_entry.id   AF-A0A3B8ZAB6-F1
#
_cell.length_a   1.000
_cell.length_b   1.000
_cell.length_c   1.000
_cell.angle_alpha   90.00
_cell.angle_beta   90.00
_cell.angle_gamma   90.00
#
_symmetry.space_group_name_H-M   'P 1'
#
loop_
_entity.id
_entity.type
_entity.pdbx_description
1 polymer ?
#
loop_
_entity_poly.entity_id
_entity_poly.type
_entity_poly.pdbx_seq_one_letter_code
_entity_poly.pdbx_strand_id
1 'polypeptide(L)'
;SGLIPVGAYMVVHLLVNASLLNGPATFQQNVNSIHALGKLLPLVEWTFIFLPILFHAIVGVWIVYTGKSNTAQYPYAANWRYTLQRATGMVAIVFIFLHVFHLHGWIHADWFKTGVAEPLGMANFRPYNAASTLAMALSGWGWPVFYLVGVAACVYHLANGIWTMGITWGLWVTPQSQANASKACGLGGVLLMLVGIASIAGAKITNVDEARSIEDSMYQSRIESKELVDMPHKRSKKVEPEP
;
A
#
# COMPACT_ATOMS: atom_id res chain seq x y z
N SER A 1 -2.72 0.05 17.21
CA SER A 1 -2.16 0.69 16.01
C SER A 1 -1.82 -0.33 14.94
N GLY A 2 -0.96 -1.32 15.23
CA GLY A 2 -0.51 -2.32 14.24
C GLY A 2 -1.62 -3.15 13.59
N LEU A 3 -2.53 -3.74 14.38
CA LEU A 3 -3.68 -4.47 13.82
C LEU A 3 -4.76 -3.50 13.30
N ILE A 4 -5.27 -2.64 14.19
CA ILE A 4 -6.21 -1.58 13.84
C ILE A 4 -5.59 -0.23 14.25
N PRO A 5 -5.63 0.78 13.35
CA PRO A 5 -6.18 0.73 11.99
C PRO A 5 -5.21 0.23 10.90
N VAL A 6 -3.90 0.12 11.17
CA VAL A 6 -2.87 -0.07 10.11
C VAL A 6 -3.06 -1.38 9.32
N GLY A 7 -3.21 -2.52 9.99
CA GLY A 7 -3.42 -3.81 9.33
C GLY A 7 -4.72 -3.87 8.54
N ALA A 8 -5.81 -3.31 9.09
CA ALA A 8 -7.09 -3.20 8.38
C ALA A 8 -6.97 -2.34 7.12
N TYR A 9 -6.32 -1.17 7.22
CA TYR A 9 -6.03 -0.32 6.07
C TYR A 9 -5.22 -1.05 5.01
N MET A 10 -4.17 -1.79 5.40
CA MET A 10 -3.33 -2.53 4.46
C MET A 10 -4.14 -3.56 3.65
N VAL A 11 -5.06 -4.29 4.29
CA VAL A 11 -5.92 -5.26 3.59
C VAL A 11 -6.81 -4.57 2.58
N VAL A 12 -7.50 -3.49 2.98
CA VAL A 12 -8.35 -2.70 2.06
C VAL A 12 -7.52 -2.10 0.93
N HIS A 13 -6.34 -1.55 1.25
CA HIS A 13 -5.43 -0.97 0.28
C HIS A 13 -5.03 -1.99 -0.79
N LEU A 14 -4.60 -3.20 -0.40
CA LEU A 14 -4.24 -4.25 -1.35
C LEU A 14 -5.44 -4.72 -2.20
N LEU A 15 -6.62 -4.88 -1.60
CA LEU A 15 -7.84 -5.29 -2.32
C LEU A 15 -8.27 -4.25 -3.35
N VAL A 16 -8.25 -2.96 -2.99
CA VAL A 16 -8.58 -1.87 -3.93
C VAL A 16 -7.57 -1.84 -5.08
N ASN A 17 -6.27 -1.97 -4.81
CA ASN A 17 -5.28 -2.01 -5.89
C ASN A 17 -5.40 -3.28 -6.76
N ALA A 18 -5.70 -4.44 -6.16
CA ALA A 18 -5.92 -5.68 -6.91
C ALA A 18 -7.16 -5.63 -7.82
N SER A 19 -8.12 -4.74 -7.53
CA SER A 19 -9.29 -4.54 -8.39
C SER A 19 -8.95 -4.06 -9.81
N LEU A 20 -7.72 -3.59 -10.06
CA LEU A 20 -7.24 -3.26 -11.39
C LEU A 20 -7.19 -4.49 -12.32
N LEU A 21 -7.07 -5.72 -11.78
CA LEU A 21 -7.23 -6.93 -12.59
C LEU A 21 -8.63 -7.08 -13.20
N ASN A 22 -9.64 -6.45 -12.60
CA ASN A 22 -11.01 -6.46 -13.13
C ASN A 22 -11.22 -5.34 -14.18
N GLY A 23 -10.20 -4.52 -14.44
CA GLY A 23 -10.18 -3.50 -15.48
C GLY A 23 -10.00 -2.07 -14.95
N PRO A 24 -9.54 -1.14 -15.82
CA PRO A 24 -9.31 0.26 -15.44
C PRO A 24 -10.55 0.95 -14.87
N ALA A 25 -11.73 0.67 -15.42
CA ALA A 25 -12.99 1.26 -14.96
C ALA A 25 -13.32 0.89 -13.50
N THR A 26 -13.19 -0.40 -13.14
CA THR A 26 -13.44 -0.87 -11.78
C THR A 26 -12.48 -0.24 -10.79
N PHE A 27 -11.18 -0.21 -11.11
CA PHE A 27 -10.19 0.42 -10.25
C PHE A 27 -10.44 1.93 -10.09
N GLN A 28 -10.67 2.64 -11.20
CA GLN A 28 -10.95 4.07 -11.17
C GLN A 28 -12.22 4.38 -10.37
N GLN A 29 -13.25 3.55 -10.42
CA GLN A 29 -14.46 3.71 -9.61
C GLN A 29 -14.19 3.54 -8.10
N ASN A 30 -13.33 2.60 -7.72
CA ASN A 30 -12.93 2.43 -6.33
C ASN A 30 -12.12 3.64 -5.82
N VAL A 31 -11.18 4.16 -6.62
CA VAL A 31 -10.43 5.38 -6.29
C VAL A 31 -11.37 6.60 -6.19
N ASN A 32 -12.32 6.71 -7.11
CA ASN A 32 -13.35 7.74 -7.09
C ASN A 32 -14.19 7.70 -5.81
N SER A 33 -14.57 6.51 -5.34
CA SER A 33 -15.32 6.32 -4.10
C SER A 33 -14.55 6.80 -2.87
N ILE A 34 -13.25 6.55 -2.81
CA ILE A 34 -12.38 7.06 -1.74
C ILE A 34 -12.33 8.59 -1.79
N HIS A 35 -12.17 9.14 -2.99
CA HIS A 35 -12.06 10.59 -3.19
C HIS A 35 -13.39 11.36 -3.07
N ALA A 36 -14.52 10.65 -3.00
CA ALA A 36 -15.83 11.25 -2.76
C ALA A 36 -15.92 11.92 -1.37
N LEU A 37 -15.03 11.56 -0.42
CA LEU A 37 -14.91 12.23 0.88
C LEU A 37 -14.47 13.71 0.76
N GLY A 38 -13.94 14.13 -0.39
CA GLY A 38 -13.64 15.53 -0.68
C GLY A 38 -12.72 16.17 0.36
N LYS A 39 -13.18 17.27 0.97
CA LYS A 39 -12.40 18.03 1.98
C LYS A 39 -12.18 17.26 3.29
N LEU A 40 -12.94 16.19 3.55
CA LEU A 40 -12.76 15.35 4.73
C LEU A 40 -11.66 14.30 4.54
N LEU A 41 -11.28 14.00 3.30
CA LEU A 41 -10.31 12.95 2.99
C LEU A 41 -8.98 13.13 3.76
N PRO A 42 -8.33 14.32 3.77
CA PRO A 42 -7.08 14.48 4.52
C PRO A 42 -7.22 14.22 6.02
N LEU A 43 -8.34 14.62 6.63
CA LEU A 43 -8.61 14.36 8.04
C LEU A 43 -8.72 12.86 8.33
N VAL A 44 -9.43 12.13 7.45
CA VAL A 44 -9.58 10.67 7.53
C VAL A 44 -8.22 9.99 7.36
N GLU A 45 -7.43 10.39 6.36
CA GLU A 45 -6.10 9.83 6.11
C GLU A 45 -5.15 10.05 7.30
N TRP A 46 -5.11 11.26 7.88
CA TRP A 46 -4.27 11.52 9.05
C TRP A 46 -4.71 10.72 10.28
N THR A 47 -6.02 10.64 10.52
CA THR A 47 -6.57 9.98 11.71
C THR A 47 -6.42 8.46 11.65
N PHE A 48 -6.69 7.85 10.50
CA PHE A 48 -6.76 6.38 10.36
C PHE A 48 -5.55 5.76 9.68
N ILE A 49 -4.67 6.55 9.04
CA ILE A 49 -3.50 6.04 8.31
C ILE A 49 -2.22 6.64 8.88
N PHE A 50 -1.98 7.95 8.72
CA PHE A 50 -0.66 8.55 8.99
C PHE A 50 -0.29 8.60 10.48
N LEU A 51 -1.18 9.07 11.37
CA LEU A 51 -0.87 9.09 12.80
C LEU A 51 -0.68 7.66 13.37
N PRO A 52 -1.58 6.70 13.07
CA PRO A 52 -1.41 5.35 13.58
C PRO A 52 -0.17 4.63 13.04
N ILE A 53 0.16 4.80 11.76
CA ILE A 53 1.35 4.17 11.17
C ILE A 53 2.64 4.81 11.70
N LEU A 54 2.65 6.13 11.93
CA LEU A 54 3.79 6.84 12.52
C LEU A 54 4.03 6.37 13.96
N PHE A 55 2.97 6.32 14.78
CA PHE A 55 3.08 5.78 16.14
C PHE A 55 3.57 4.33 16.13
N HIS A 56 3.00 3.49 15.26
CA HIS A 56 3.42 2.09 15.13
C HIS A 56 4.88 1.94 14.72
N ALA A 57 5.35 2.73 13.74
CA ALA A 57 6.72 2.71 13.26
C ALA A 57 7.71 3.20 14.34
N ILE A 58 7.42 4.30 15.03
CA ILE A 58 8.30 4.84 16.08
C ILE A 58 8.46 3.83 17.23
N VAL A 59 7.35 3.28 17.73
CA VAL A 59 7.39 2.25 18.78
C VAL A 59 8.06 0.98 18.28
N GLY A 60 7.82 0.59 17.02
CA GLY A 60 8.45 -0.56 16.38
C GLY A 60 9.97 -0.43 16.30
N VAL A 61 10.49 0.73 15.88
CA VAL A 61 11.93 1.02 15.85
C VAL A 61 12.54 0.96 17.25
N TRP A 62 11.85 1.51 18.26
CA TRP A 62 12.31 1.40 19.64
C TRP A 62 12.39 -0.07 20.12
N ILE A 63 11.41 -0.91 19.77
CA ILE A 63 11.42 -2.35 20.07
C ILE A 63 12.55 -3.09 19.32
N VAL A 64 12.84 -2.69 18.07
CA VAL A 64 13.97 -3.24 17.30
C VAL A 64 15.28 -2.90 17.99
N TYR A 65 15.47 -1.63 18.36
CA TYR A 65 16.70 -1.11 18.97
C TYR A 65 16.99 -1.74 20.35
N THR A 66 15.95 -2.00 21.13
CA THR A 66 16.08 -2.59 22.47
C THR A 66 16.03 -4.13 22.49
N GLY A 67 15.67 -4.76 21.37
CA GLY A 67 15.53 -6.20 21.24
C GLY A 67 16.87 -6.95 21.10
N LYS A 68 16.86 -8.25 21.39
CA LYS A 68 18.01 -9.14 21.19
C LYS A 68 17.59 -10.36 20.38
N SER A 69 18.29 -10.63 19.29
CA SER A 69 18.11 -11.85 18.49
C SER A 69 19.20 -12.86 18.80
N ASN A 70 18.83 -14.14 18.91
CA ASN A 70 19.74 -15.25 19.20
C ASN A 70 19.64 -16.38 18.15
N THR A 71 19.11 -16.09 16.96
CA THR A 71 18.82 -17.08 15.91
C THR A 71 20.05 -17.85 15.43
N ALA A 72 21.25 -17.27 15.53
CA ALA A 72 22.51 -17.95 15.19
C ALA A 72 22.84 -19.12 16.12
N GLN A 73 22.50 -19.01 17.41
CA GLN A 73 22.75 -20.06 18.40
C GLN A 73 21.54 -20.97 18.58
N TYR A 74 20.34 -20.44 18.40
CA TYR A 74 19.07 -21.15 18.60
C TYR A 74 18.15 -20.96 17.39
N PRO A 75 18.29 -21.80 16.34
CA PRO A 75 17.57 -21.65 15.07
C PRO A 75 16.13 -22.21 15.14
N TYR A 76 15.43 -22.01 16.25
CA TYR A 76 14.04 -22.45 16.40
C TYR A 76 13.07 -21.56 15.62
N ALA A 77 11.94 -22.13 15.18
CA ALA A 77 10.92 -21.40 14.42
C ALA A 77 10.39 -20.15 15.14
N ALA A 78 10.28 -20.18 16.48
CA ALA A 78 9.89 -19.00 17.26
C ALA A 78 10.94 -17.89 17.19
N ASN A 79 12.23 -18.24 17.25
CA ASN A 79 13.33 -17.28 17.20
C ASN A 79 13.48 -16.67 15.80
N TRP A 80 13.22 -17.46 14.75
CA TRP A 80 13.13 -16.94 13.39
C TRP A 80 11.98 -15.96 13.21
N ARG A 81 10.79 -16.28 13.71
CA ARG A 81 9.64 -15.37 13.65
C ARG A 81 9.87 -14.08 14.43
N TYR A 82 10.52 -14.18 15.59
CA TYR A 82 10.99 -13.01 16.33
C TYR A 82 11.92 -12.15 15.47
N THR A 83 12.97 -12.70 14.87
CA THR A 83 13.93 -11.95 14.05
C THR A 83 13.27 -11.37 12.79
N LEU A 84 12.48 -12.17 12.08
CA LEU A 84 11.82 -11.76 10.85
C LEU A 84 10.78 -10.67 11.09
N GLN A 85 10.04 -10.65 12.22
CA GLN A 85 9.13 -9.54 12.54
C GLN A 85 9.86 -8.19 12.55
N ARG A 86 11.06 -8.15 13.14
CA ARG A 86 11.89 -6.93 13.19
C ARG A 86 12.45 -6.59 11.82
N ALA A 87 13.04 -7.57 11.14
CA ALA A 87 13.65 -7.37 9.83
C ALA A 87 12.62 -6.86 8.81
N THR A 88 11.45 -7.51 8.71
CA THR A 88 10.39 -7.06 7.81
C THR A 88 9.75 -5.75 8.25
N GLY A 89 9.74 -5.43 9.55
CA GLY A 89 9.32 -4.12 10.03
C GLY A 89 10.22 -3.00 9.53
N MET A 90 11.54 -3.20 9.55
CA MET A 90 12.49 -2.22 9.01
C MET A 90 12.40 -2.10 7.49
N VAL A 91 12.24 -3.22 6.78
CA VAL A 91 12.00 -3.21 5.33
C VAL A 91 10.69 -2.49 5.01
N ALA A 92 9.62 -2.73 5.78
CA ALA A 92 8.33 -2.07 5.60
C ALA A 92 8.43 -0.55 5.81
N ILE A 93 9.22 -0.08 6.80
CA ILE A 93 9.44 1.36 7.02
C ILE A 93 10.08 2.01 5.78
N VAL A 94 11.16 1.43 5.26
CA VAL A 94 11.85 1.93 4.05
C VAL A 94 10.91 1.86 2.85
N PHE A 95 10.19 0.75 2.70
CA PHE A 95 9.22 0.56 1.63
C PHE A 95 8.13 1.63 1.66
N ILE A 96 7.45 1.82 2.80
CA ILE A 96 6.36 2.79 2.94
C ILE A 96 6.85 4.21 2.69
N PHE A 97 8.01 4.58 3.24
CA PHE A 97 8.63 5.90 3.01
C PHE A 97 8.75 6.18 1.51
N LEU A 98 9.41 5.27 0.79
CA LEU A 98 9.66 5.43 -0.65
C LEU A 98 8.39 5.22 -1.48
N HIS A 99 7.48 4.35 -1.07
CA HIS A 99 6.19 4.15 -1.71
C HIS A 99 5.36 5.44 -1.72
N VAL A 100 5.23 6.10 -0.56
CA VAL A 100 4.51 7.38 -0.45
C VAL A 100 5.22 8.47 -1.24
N PHE A 101 6.56 8.46 -1.30
CA PHE A 101 7.30 9.42 -2.11
C PHE A 101 7.08 9.19 -3.60
N HIS A 102 7.28 7.96 -4.06
CA HIS A 102 7.14 7.54 -5.44
C HIS A 102 5.76 7.84 -6.02
N LEU A 103 4.68 7.53 -5.30
CA LEU A 103 3.32 7.73 -5.82
C LEU A 103 2.75 9.11 -5.49
N HIS A 104 2.97 9.62 -4.27
CA HIS A 104 2.27 10.81 -3.78
C HIS A 104 3.16 12.04 -3.60
N GLY A 105 4.49 11.89 -3.64
CA GLY A 105 5.41 13.01 -3.51
C GLY A 105 5.42 13.65 -2.12
N TRP A 106 4.98 12.93 -1.07
CA TRP A 106 4.98 13.37 0.34
C TRP A 106 4.20 14.65 0.65
N ILE A 107 4.75 15.80 0.30
CA ILE A 107 4.24 17.12 0.68
C ILE A 107 3.39 17.65 -0.47
N HIS A 108 2.09 17.83 -0.20
CA HIS A 108 1.12 18.40 -1.14
C HIS A 108 1.23 19.94 -1.23
N ALA A 109 2.44 20.46 -1.34
CA ALA A 109 2.73 21.87 -1.58
C ALA A 109 3.40 22.02 -2.96
N ASP A 110 2.98 23.01 -3.75
CA ASP A 110 3.42 23.14 -5.14
C ASP A 110 4.94 23.25 -5.26
N TRP A 111 5.59 24.00 -4.36
CA TRP A 111 7.05 24.16 -4.35
C TRP A 111 7.79 22.82 -4.12
N PHE A 112 7.24 21.93 -3.31
CA PHE A 112 7.86 20.62 -3.03
C PHE A 112 7.57 19.65 -4.16
N LYS A 113 6.30 19.58 -4.59
CA LYS A 113 5.89 18.67 -5.65
C LYS A 113 6.62 18.96 -6.96
N THR A 114 6.60 20.21 -7.41
CA THR A 114 7.20 20.61 -8.70
C THR A 114 8.71 20.84 -8.61
N GLY A 115 9.20 21.30 -7.45
CA GLY A 115 10.63 21.61 -7.25
C GLY A 115 11.47 20.43 -6.78
N VAL A 116 10.87 19.39 -6.19
CA VAL A 116 11.61 18.27 -5.59
C VAL A 116 11.09 16.92 -6.08
N ALA A 117 9.80 16.62 -5.90
CA ALA A 117 9.28 15.28 -6.17
C ALA A 117 9.28 14.94 -7.67
N GLU A 118 8.63 15.75 -8.51
CA GLU A 118 8.53 15.50 -9.96
C GLU A 118 9.91 15.45 -10.65
N PRO A 119 10.88 16.34 -10.37
CA PRO A 119 12.24 16.25 -10.94
C PRO A 119 13.00 14.97 -10.59
N LEU A 120 12.67 14.35 -9.45
CA LEU A 120 13.24 13.07 -9.02
C LEU A 120 12.48 11.86 -9.59
N GLY A 121 11.52 12.08 -10.48
CA GLY A 121 10.66 11.03 -11.03
C GLY A 121 9.69 10.46 -10.00
N MET A 122 9.24 11.27 -9.05
CA MET A 122 8.32 10.91 -7.97
C MET A 122 6.97 11.62 -8.13
N ALA A 123 6.05 11.41 -7.19
CA ALA A 123 4.67 11.91 -7.29
C ALA A 123 3.96 11.43 -8.57
N ASN A 124 4.10 10.15 -8.93
CA ASN A 124 3.64 9.63 -10.22
C ASN A 124 2.14 9.30 -10.28
N PHE A 125 1.44 9.18 -9.15
CA PHE A 125 0.02 8.80 -9.14
C PHE A 125 -0.91 10.01 -9.31
N ARG A 126 -1.90 9.90 -10.18
CA ARG A 126 -2.95 10.92 -10.35
C ARG A 126 -4.33 10.27 -10.18
N PRO A 127 -5.14 10.70 -9.20
CA PRO A 127 -6.33 9.95 -8.81
C PRO A 127 -7.46 9.94 -9.83
N TYR A 128 -7.53 10.92 -10.74
CA TYR A 128 -8.49 10.91 -11.85
C TYR A 128 -7.94 10.24 -13.11
N ASN A 129 -6.73 9.70 -13.03
CA ASN A 129 -6.11 8.86 -14.06
C ASN A 129 -5.38 7.69 -13.38
N ALA A 130 -6.09 7.01 -12.48
CA ALA A 130 -5.50 6.15 -11.47
C ALA A 130 -4.82 4.91 -12.04
N ALA A 131 -5.52 4.15 -12.91
CA ALA A 131 -4.99 2.97 -13.57
C ALA A 131 -3.83 3.32 -14.50
N SER A 132 -4.01 4.31 -15.37
CA SER A 132 -2.99 4.68 -16.36
C SER A 132 -1.71 5.19 -15.69
N THR A 133 -1.83 6.06 -14.67
CA THR A 133 -0.65 6.56 -13.95
C THR A 133 0.01 5.53 -13.06
N LEU A 134 -0.75 4.61 -12.45
CA LEU A 134 -0.16 3.50 -11.71
C LEU A 134 0.60 2.54 -12.63
N ALA A 135 0.05 2.22 -13.80
CA ALA A 135 0.71 1.39 -14.81
C ALA A 135 2.02 2.03 -15.30
N MET A 136 2.02 3.34 -15.57
CA MET A 136 3.23 4.08 -15.91
C MET A 136 4.25 4.12 -14.75
N ALA A 137 3.81 4.35 -13.51
CA ALA A 137 4.67 4.39 -12.33
C ALA A 137 5.35 3.03 -12.06
N LEU A 138 4.69 1.93 -12.42
CA LEU A 138 5.24 0.56 -12.31
C LEU A 138 5.78 0.02 -13.64
N SER A 139 6.10 0.91 -14.59
CA SER A 139 6.80 0.54 -15.82
C SER A 139 8.21 0.02 -15.54
N GLY A 140 8.79 -0.67 -16.53
CA GLY A 140 10.08 -1.37 -16.35
C GLY A 140 10.01 -2.52 -15.34
N TRP A 141 11.15 -2.86 -14.74
CA TRP A 141 11.29 -3.97 -13.79
C TRP A 141 11.68 -3.54 -12.37
N GLY A 142 12.34 -2.38 -12.22
CA GLY A 142 12.88 -1.93 -10.93
C GLY A 142 11.79 -1.67 -9.88
N TRP A 143 10.82 -0.80 -10.19
CA TRP A 143 9.71 -0.50 -9.28
C TRP A 143 8.86 -1.73 -8.95
N PRO A 144 8.45 -2.59 -9.92
CA PRO A 144 7.73 -3.82 -9.60
C PRO A 144 8.46 -4.73 -8.59
N VAL A 145 9.77 -4.94 -8.74
CA VAL A 145 10.56 -5.74 -7.80
C VAL A 145 10.62 -5.08 -6.42
N PHE A 146 10.84 -3.76 -6.38
CA PHE A 146 10.81 -2.99 -5.14
C PHE A 146 9.47 -3.14 -4.39
N TYR A 147 8.35 -3.02 -5.11
CA TYR A 147 7.01 -3.21 -4.55
C TYR A 147 6.76 -4.64 -4.11
N LEU A 148 7.22 -5.64 -4.86
CA LEU A 148 7.06 -7.04 -4.49
C LEU A 148 7.76 -7.36 -3.15
N VAL A 149 9.01 -6.89 -2.98
CA VAL A 149 9.76 -7.08 -1.73
C VAL A 149 9.08 -6.34 -0.56
N GLY A 150 8.66 -5.10 -0.79
CA GLY A 150 7.95 -4.30 0.20
C GLY A 150 6.62 -4.91 0.64
N VAL A 151 5.80 -5.35 -0.32
CA VAL A 151 4.52 -6.03 -0.07
C VAL A 151 4.76 -7.35 0.66
N ALA A 152 5.73 -8.17 0.25
CA ALA A 152 6.07 -9.41 0.95
C ALA A 152 6.46 -9.15 2.41
N ALA A 153 7.27 -8.12 2.67
CA ALA A 153 7.65 -7.72 4.03
C ALA A 153 6.42 -7.29 4.85
N CYS A 154 5.56 -6.42 4.31
CA CYS A 154 4.34 -5.98 4.98
C CYS A 154 3.39 -7.15 5.27
N VAL A 155 3.18 -8.06 4.32
CA VAL A 155 2.28 -9.22 4.47
C VAL A 155 2.79 -10.17 5.55
N TYR A 156 4.09 -10.50 5.54
CA TYR A 156 4.69 -11.28 6.61
C TYR A 156 4.57 -10.57 7.96
N HIS A 157 4.91 -9.27 8.02
CA HIS A 157 4.87 -8.48 9.24
C HIS A 157 3.46 -8.44 9.85
N LEU A 158 2.42 -8.31 9.03
CA LEU A 158 1.03 -8.33 9.45
C LEU A 158 0.62 -9.73 9.93
N ALA A 159 0.87 -10.78 9.14
CA ALA A 159 0.47 -12.14 9.48
C ALA A 159 1.14 -12.64 10.78
N ASN A 160 2.45 -12.43 10.90
CA ASN A 160 3.19 -12.79 12.11
C ASN A 160 2.89 -11.83 13.27
N GLY A 161 2.56 -10.57 12.99
CA GLY A 161 2.09 -9.59 13.97
C GLY A 161 0.76 -9.99 14.60
N ILE A 162 -0.23 -10.42 13.78
CA ILE A 162 -1.50 -10.99 14.26
C ILE A 162 -1.21 -12.19 15.13
N TRP A 163 -0.39 -13.14 14.65
CA TRP A 163 0.01 -14.34 15.40
C TRP A 163 0.65 -13.99 16.76
N THR A 164 1.53 -13.00 16.81
CA THR A 164 2.22 -12.59 18.06
C THR A 164 1.26 -11.87 19.01
N MET A 165 0.38 -11.04 18.46
CA MET A 165 -0.64 -10.33 19.21
C MET A 165 -1.57 -11.32 19.91
N GLY A 166 -2.11 -12.33 19.23
CA GLY A 166 -3.02 -13.24 19.92
C GLY A 166 -2.38 -14.12 20.99
N ILE A 167 -1.05 -14.27 21.04
CA ILE A 167 -0.37 -14.78 22.25
C ILE A 167 -0.42 -13.73 23.36
N THR A 168 0.05 -12.53 23.04
CA THR A 168 0.19 -11.42 23.99
C THR A 168 -1.13 -11.07 24.67
N TRP A 169 -2.24 -11.14 23.93
CA TRP A 169 -3.58 -10.81 24.39
C TRP A 169 -4.42 -12.04 24.75
N GLY A 170 -3.81 -13.23 24.84
CA GLY A 170 -4.46 -14.43 25.36
C GLY A 170 -5.51 -15.09 24.45
N LEU A 171 -5.51 -14.81 23.15
CA LEU A 171 -6.41 -15.46 22.17
C LEU A 171 -6.00 -16.91 21.86
N TRP A 172 -4.70 -17.23 21.86
CA TRP A 172 -4.21 -18.59 21.69
C TRP A 172 -3.13 -18.95 22.72
N VAL A 173 -3.59 -19.40 23.88
CA VAL A 173 -2.77 -19.70 25.07
C VAL A 173 -2.17 -21.10 25.03
N THR A 174 -2.90 -22.10 24.50
CA THR A 174 -2.46 -23.51 24.50
C THR A 174 -1.59 -23.83 23.29
N PRO A 175 -0.71 -24.86 23.35
CA PRO A 175 0.06 -25.31 22.21
C PRO A 175 -0.81 -25.64 20.98
N GLN A 176 -1.96 -26.27 21.20
CA GLN A 176 -2.91 -26.57 20.13
C GLN A 176 -3.48 -25.31 19.47
N SER A 177 -3.86 -24.31 20.28
CA SER A 177 -4.38 -23.04 19.76
C SER A 177 -3.32 -22.26 18.97
N GLN A 178 -2.05 -22.29 19.41
CA GLN A 178 -0.93 -21.66 18.69
C GLN A 178 -0.62 -22.38 17.38
N ALA A 179 -0.75 -23.70 17.33
CA ALA A 179 -0.61 -24.49 16.10
C ALA A 179 -1.71 -24.15 15.09
N ASN A 180 -2.96 -24.06 15.56
CA ASN A 180 -4.08 -23.64 14.71
C ASN A 180 -3.93 -22.19 14.24
N ALA A 181 -3.52 -21.28 15.12
CA ALA A 181 -3.24 -19.90 14.77
C ALA A 181 -2.11 -19.77 13.73
N SER A 182 -1.09 -20.64 13.80
CA SER A 182 -0.02 -20.69 12.80
C SER A 182 -0.55 -21.03 11.41
N LYS A 183 -1.48 -22.00 11.32
CA LYS A 183 -2.15 -22.36 10.06
C LYS A 183 -3.03 -21.21 9.56
N ALA A 184 -3.84 -20.62 10.43
CA ALA A 184 -4.77 -19.55 10.06
C ALA A 184 -4.03 -18.28 9.61
N CYS A 185 -3.05 -17.81 10.39
CA CYS A 185 -2.25 -16.63 10.03
C CYS A 185 -1.37 -16.91 8.80
N GLY A 186 -0.82 -18.11 8.67
CA GLY A 186 -0.05 -18.53 7.50
C GLY A 186 -0.89 -18.52 6.23
N LEU A 187 -2.07 -19.15 6.25
CA LEU A 187 -3.00 -19.15 5.12
C LEU A 187 -3.46 -17.73 4.78
N GLY A 188 -3.86 -16.94 5.78
CA GLY A 188 -4.23 -15.54 5.59
C GLY A 188 -3.11 -14.71 4.96
N GLY A 189 -1.86 -14.92 5.40
CA GLY A 189 -0.68 -14.31 4.80
C GLY A 189 -0.47 -14.72 3.34
N VAL A 190 -0.62 -16.00 3.00
CA VAL A 190 -0.53 -16.48 1.61
C VAL A 190 -1.61 -15.84 0.73
N LEU A 191 -2.86 -15.85 1.18
CA LEU A 191 -3.98 -15.26 0.44
C LEU A 191 -3.75 -13.75 0.22
N LEU A 192 -3.30 -13.04 1.27
CA LEU A 192 -3.01 -11.61 1.15
C LEU A 192 -1.80 -11.33 0.24
N MET A 193 -0.80 -12.22 0.23
CA MET A 193 0.32 -12.14 -0.72
C MET A 193 -0.15 -12.32 -2.15
N LEU A 194 -1.07 -13.25 -2.42
CA LEU A 194 -1.67 -13.41 -3.75
C LEU A 194 -2.41 -12.15 -4.20
N VAL A 195 -3.16 -11.50 -3.29
CA VAL A 195 -3.78 -10.20 -3.57
C VAL A 195 -2.72 -9.11 -3.86
N GLY A 196 -1.62 -9.11 -3.13
CA GLY A 196 -0.50 -8.19 -3.37
C GLY A 196 0.23 -8.43 -4.69
N ILE A 197 0.38 -9.68 -5.12
CA ILE A 197 0.92 -10.01 -6.45
C ILE A 197 -0.08 -9.59 -7.53
N ALA A 198 -1.36 -9.84 -7.30
CA ALA A 198 -2.44 -9.45 -8.19
C ALA A 198 -2.48 -7.93 -8.44
N SER A 199 -2.26 -7.09 -7.42
CA SER A 199 -2.21 -5.64 -7.60
C SER A 199 -1.04 -5.18 -8.47
N ILE A 200 0.15 -5.74 -8.27
CA ILE A 200 1.32 -5.45 -9.10
C ILE A 200 1.10 -5.95 -10.54
N ALA A 201 0.58 -7.17 -10.70
CA ALA A 201 0.28 -7.75 -11.99
C ALA A 201 -0.75 -6.91 -12.76
N GLY A 202 -1.82 -6.47 -12.09
CA GLY A 202 -2.84 -5.59 -12.67
C GLY A 202 -2.23 -4.32 -13.26
N ALA A 203 -1.35 -3.65 -12.53
CA ALA A 203 -0.64 -2.48 -13.04
C ALA A 203 0.26 -2.81 -14.24
N LYS A 204 0.92 -3.98 -14.23
CA LYS A 204 1.85 -4.39 -15.30
C LYS A 204 1.18 -4.77 -16.61
N ILE A 205 -0.01 -5.33 -16.57
CA ILE A 205 -0.73 -5.78 -17.76
C ILE A 205 -1.70 -4.74 -18.30
N THR A 206 -1.93 -3.64 -17.56
CA THR A 206 -2.82 -2.57 -17.99
C THR A 206 -2.26 -1.84 -19.20
N ASN A 207 -3.04 -1.77 -20.28
CA ASN A 207 -2.76 -0.90 -21.41
C ASN A 207 -2.99 0.55 -20.99
N VAL A 208 -1.94 1.38 -21.05
CA VAL A 208 -1.96 2.75 -20.56
C VAL A 208 -2.93 3.63 -21.35
N ASP A 209 -2.95 3.51 -22.68
CA ASP A 209 -3.78 4.35 -23.56
C ASP A 209 -5.25 4.00 -23.43
N GLU A 210 -5.58 2.71 -23.38
CA GLU A 210 -6.94 2.23 -23.15
C GLU A 210 -7.44 2.67 -21.77
N ALA A 211 -6.64 2.45 -20.72
CA ALA A 211 -6.97 2.88 -19.37
C ALA A 211 -7.21 4.38 -19.31
N ARG A 212 -6.35 5.16 -19.98
CA ARG A 212 -6.47 6.62 -20.03
C ARG A 212 -7.76 7.07 -20.71
N SER A 213 -8.12 6.45 -21.83
CA SER A 213 -9.36 6.74 -22.55
C SER A 213 -10.61 6.48 -21.70
N ILE A 214 -10.63 5.35 -20.98
CA ILE A 214 -11.70 4.98 -20.05
C ILE A 214 -11.80 6.02 -18.92
N GLU A 215 -10.69 6.34 -18.27
CA GLU A 215 -10.63 7.30 -17.16
C GLU A 215 -11.08 8.70 -17.57
N ASP A 216 -10.61 9.18 -18.72
CA ASP A 216 -10.99 10.50 -19.24
C ASP A 216 -12.49 10.55 -19.56
N SER A 217 -13.06 9.48 -20.11
CA SER A 217 -14.51 9.35 -20.34
C SER A 217 -15.30 9.34 -19.03
N MET A 218 -14.86 8.57 -18.04
CA MET A 218 -15.48 8.54 -16.70
C MET A 218 -15.41 9.91 -16.02
N TYR A 219 -14.29 10.63 -16.16
CA TYR A 219 -14.11 11.96 -15.59
C TYR A 219 -15.08 12.97 -16.21
N GLN A 220 -15.19 13.02 -17.55
CA GLN A 220 -16.13 13.92 -18.22
C GLN A 220 -17.58 13.62 -17.86
N SER A 221 -17.98 12.34 -17.86
CA SER A 221 -19.34 11.93 -17.50
C SER A 221 -19.73 12.41 -16.09
N ARG A 222 -18.82 12.37 -15.13
CA ARG A 222 -19.08 12.85 -13.75
C ARG A 222 -19.14 14.37 -13.62
N ILE A 223 -18.45 15.10 -14.49
CA ILE A 223 -18.60 16.57 -14.57
C ILE A 223 -19.96 16.91 -15.15
N GLU A 224 -20.34 16.26 -16.26
CA GLU A 224 -21.62 16.47 -16.93
C GLU A 224 -22.81 16.13 -16.01
N SER A 225 -22.70 15.07 -15.21
CA SER A 225 -23.70 14.70 -14.21
C SER A 225 -23.67 15.55 -12.92
N LYS A 226 -22.72 16.49 -12.80
CA LYS A 226 -22.49 17.34 -11.61
C LYS A 226 -22.13 16.56 -10.35
N GLU A 227 -21.66 15.33 -10.48
CA GLU A 227 -21.09 14.54 -9.38
C GLU A 227 -19.68 14.99 -9.01
N LEU A 228 -18.99 15.69 -9.91
CA LEU A 228 -17.63 16.14 -9.75
C LEU A 228 -17.47 17.60 -10.21
N VAL A 229 -16.80 18.41 -9.39
CA VAL A 229 -16.28 19.73 -9.80
C VAL A 229 -14.98 19.52 -10.55
N ASP A 230 -14.78 20.21 -11.68
CA ASP A 230 -13.56 20.11 -12.47
C ASP A 230 -12.32 20.45 -11.64
N MET A 231 -11.37 19.51 -11.56
CA MET A 231 -10.14 19.56 -10.78
C MET A 231 -8.95 19.13 -11.65
N PRO A 232 -8.53 19.93 -12.64
CA PRO A 232 -7.48 19.57 -13.60
C PRO A 232 -6.13 19.27 -12.93
N HIS A 233 -5.83 19.90 -11.79
CA HIS A 233 -4.60 19.67 -11.01
C HIS A 233 -4.47 18.24 -10.44
N LYS A 234 -5.57 17.46 -10.40
CA LYS A 234 -5.60 16.05 -9.97
C LYS A 234 -5.55 15.06 -11.13
N ARG A 235 -5.47 15.53 -12.38
CA ARG A 235 -5.27 14.73 -13.58
C ARG A 235 -3.79 14.73 -13.97
N SER A 236 -3.35 13.71 -14.70
CA SER A 236 -2.06 13.80 -15.39
C SER A 236 -2.21 14.65 -16.65
N LYS A 237 -1.14 15.34 -17.02
CA LYS A 237 -1.04 16.04 -18.32
C LYS A 237 -1.24 14.98 -19.42
N LYS A 238 -1.93 15.34 -20.51
CA LYS A 238 -1.96 14.48 -21.70
C LYS A 238 -0.52 14.29 -22.16
N VAL A 239 -0.09 13.04 -22.31
CA VAL A 239 1.11 12.72 -23.06
C VAL A 239 0.68 12.86 -24.53
N GLU A 240 1.16 13.89 -25.20
CA GLU A 240 1.03 13.95 -26.65
C GLU A 240 1.83 12.78 -27.23
N PRO A 241 1.31 12.03 -28.21
CA PRO A 241 2.11 10.99 -28.86
C PRO A 241 3.40 11.63 -29.37
N GLU A 242 4.55 11.00 -29.10
CA GLU A 242 5.82 11.48 -29.66
C GLU A 242 5.67 11.59 -31.20
N PRO A 243 6.12 12.71 -31.80
CA PRO A 243 5.96 12.97 -33.22
C PRO A 243 6.67 11.96 -34.12
#